data_AF-A0A959J9R8-F1
#
_entry.id   AF-A0A959J9R8-F1
#
_cell.length_a   1.000
_cell.length_b   1.000
_cell.length_c   1.000
_cell.angle_alpha   90.00
_cell.angle_beta   90.00
_cell.angle_gamma   90.00
#
_symmetry.space_group_name_H-M   'P 1'
#
loop_
_entity.id
_entity.type
_entity.pdbx_description
1 polymer ?
#
loop_
_entity_poly.entity_id
_entity_poly.type
_entity_poly.pdbx_seq_one_letter_code
_entity_poly.pdbx_strand_id
1 'polypeptide(L)' 'MCEYKIEKNVPVPKRPGRNKKYPFDEMDIGDSVVVPAKGQASAYNYARIHKVKFRCVRQEDGQFRIWRVA' A
#
# COMPACT_ATOMS: atom_id res chain seq x y z
N MET A 1 -16.36 -14.77 32.98
CA MET A 1 -15.45 -13.70 32.54
C MET A 1 -14.18 -14.36 32.04
N CYS A 2 -13.72 -14.07 30.82
CA CYS A 2 -12.45 -14.59 30.31
C CYS A 2 -11.32 -13.64 30.72
N GLU A 3 -10.33 -14.16 31.43
CA GLU A 3 -9.16 -13.42 31.88
C GLU A 3 -8.04 -13.59 30.86
N TYR A 4 -7.45 -12.49 30.38
CA TYR A 4 -6.36 -12.50 29.40
C TYR A 4 -5.03 -12.20 30.10
N LYS A 5 -4.03 -13.07 29.93
CA LYS A 5 -2.68 -12.88 30.47
C LYS A 5 -1.74 -12.37 29.38
N ILE A 6 -1.13 -11.19 29.60
CA ILE A 6 -0.14 -10.61 28.69
C ILE A 6 1.25 -11.14 29.06
N GLU A 7 1.88 -11.89 28.16
CA GLU A 7 3.24 -12.39 28.32
C GLU A 7 4.26 -11.37 27.79
N LYS A 8 5.36 -11.19 28.51
CA LYS A 8 6.48 -10.29 28.16
C LYS A 8 7.70 -11.14 27.78
N ASN A 9 8.55 -10.62 26.89
CA ASN A 9 9.80 -11.25 26.44
C ASN A 9 9.67 -12.51 25.56
N VAL A 10 8.53 -12.72 24.90
CA VAL A 10 8.40 -13.75 23.85
C VAL A 10 9.09 -13.25 22.58
N PRO A 11 10.08 -13.97 22.03
CA PRO A 11 10.75 -13.55 20.80
C PRO A 11 9.76 -13.50 19.63
N VAL A 12 9.79 -12.41 18.88
CA VAL A 12 8.93 -12.24 17.71
C VAL A 12 9.39 -13.22 16.62
N PRO A 13 8.52 -14.13 16.11
CA PRO A 13 8.90 -15.01 15.03
C PRO A 13 9.26 -14.21 13.78
N LYS A 14 10.30 -14.62 13.06
CA LYS A 14 10.67 -14.02 11.78
C LYS A 14 9.47 -14.15 10.83
N ARG A 15 8.89 -13.03 10.43
CA ARG A 15 7.82 -13.01 9.44
C ARG A 15 8.41 -13.11 8.04
N PRO A 16 7.95 -14.03 7.18
CA PRO A 16 8.32 -14.01 5.77
C PRO A 16 7.88 -12.67 5.16
N GLY A 17 8.67 -12.17 4.21
CA GLY A 17 8.30 -10.97 3.45
C GLY A 17 6.93 -11.16 2.80
N ARG A 18 6.10 -10.12 2.82
CA ARG A 18 4.80 -10.14 2.15
C ARG A 18 4.97 -9.80 0.67
N ASN A 19 4.32 -10.55 -0.21
CA ASN A 19 4.25 -10.21 -1.63
C ASN A 19 3.63 -8.82 -1.81
N LYS A 20 4.25 -8.01 -2.69
CA LYS A 20 3.74 -6.69 -3.06
C LYS A 20 2.39 -6.85 -3.74
N LYS A 21 1.39 -6.09 -3.28
CA LYS A 21 0.02 -6.17 -3.81
C LYS A 21 -0.18 -5.30 -5.05
N TYR A 22 0.60 -4.22 -5.17
CA TYR A 22 0.49 -3.25 -6.25
C TYR A 22 1.90 -2.91 -6.75
N PRO A 23 2.07 -2.69 -8.07
CA PRO A 23 3.38 -2.54 -8.70
C PRO A 23 3.92 -1.09 -8.61
N PHE A 24 3.76 -0.41 -7.47
CA PHE A 24 4.11 1.02 -7.35
C PHE A 24 5.62 1.28 -7.48
N ASP A 25 6.44 0.28 -7.19
CA ASP A 25 7.89 0.30 -7.31
C ASP A 25 8.39 0.06 -8.73
N GLU A 26 7.55 -0.48 -9.60
CA GLU A 26 7.84 -0.78 -11.00
C GLU A 26 7.33 0.33 -11.94
N MET A 27 6.65 1.35 -11.41
CA MET A 27 6.12 2.48 -12.19
C MET A 27 7.19 3.55 -12.41
N ASP A 28 7.46 3.87 -13.67
CA ASP A 28 8.27 5.02 -14.07
C ASP A 28 7.43 6.31 -14.13
N ILE A 29 8.08 7.47 -14.10
CA ILE A 29 7.38 8.76 -14.19
C ILE A 29 6.63 8.84 -15.53
N GLY A 30 5.31 9.06 -15.45
CA GLY A 30 4.41 9.05 -16.61
C GLY A 30 3.52 7.80 -16.66
N ASP A 31 3.94 6.70 -16.03
CA ASP A 31 3.16 5.47 -16.01
C ASP A 31 1.87 5.62 -15.21
N SER A 32 0.89 4.79 -15.56
CA SER A 32 -0.37 4.71 -14.84
C SER A 32 -0.85 3.28 -14.65
N VAL A 33 -1.49 3.04 -13.51
CA VAL A 33 -2.10 1.75 -13.18
C VAL A 33 -3.52 1.97 -12.67
N VAL A 34 -4.42 1.05 -13.03
CA VAL A 34 -5.77 1.01 -12.47
C VAL A 34 -5.79 0.04 -11.30
N VAL A 35 -6.30 0.49 -10.16
CA VAL A 35 -6.39 -0.30 -8.93
C VAL A 35 -7.79 -0.20 -8.31
N PRO A 36 -8.23 -1.20 -7.54
CA PRO A 36 -9.45 -1.11 -6.75
C PRO A 36 -9.40 0.06 -5.75
N ALA A 37 -10.55 0.46 -5.19
CA ALA A 37 -10.66 1.58 -4.24
C ALA A 37 -9.61 1.56 -3.10
N LYS A 38 -9.28 0.38 -2.56
CA LYS A 38 -8.27 0.22 -1.50
C LYS A 38 -6.84 0.54 -1.96
N GLY A 39 -6.58 0.54 -3.27
CA GLY A 39 -5.29 0.87 -3.87
C GLY A 39 -4.89 2.33 -3.68
N GLN A 40 -5.86 3.26 -3.59
CA GLN A 40 -5.59 4.67 -3.33
C GLN A 40 -4.86 4.87 -1.99
N ALA A 41 -5.36 4.26 -0.91
CA ALA A 41 -4.73 4.34 0.40
C ALA A 41 -3.32 3.71 0.41
N SER A 42 -3.14 2.62 -0.35
CA SER A 42 -1.83 2.00 -0.50
C SER A 42 -0.85 2.88 -1.27
N ALA A 43 -1.29 3.56 -2.34
CA ALA A 43 -0.45 4.50 -3.08
C ALA A 43 -0.04 5.71 -2.23
N TYR A 44 -0.95 6.24 -1.40
CA TYR A 44 -0.64 7.31 -0.45
C TYR A 44 0.44 6.91 0.56
N ASN A 45 0.30 5.72 1.16
CA ASN A 45 1.29 5.19 2.09
C ASN A 45 2.64 4.95 1.41
N TYR A 46 2.63 4.39 0.20
CA TYR A 46 3.84 4.17 -0.59
C TYR A 46 4.55 5.51 -0.90
N ALA A 47 3.81 6.50 -1.41
CA ALA A 47 4.30 7.86 -1.66
C ALA A 47 5.03 8.46 -0.45
N ARG A 48 4.41 8.34 0.74
CA ARG A 48 4.99 8.87 1.99
C ARG A 48 6.29 8.19 2.40
N ILE A 49 6.36 6.86 2.25
CA ILE A 49 7.52 6.05 2.64
C ILE A 49 8.68 6.25 1.67
N HIS A 50 8.40 6.16 0.36
CA HIS A 50 9.41 6.20 -0.70
C HIS A 50 9.74 7.62 -1.18
N LYS A 51 9.09 8.65 -0.60
CA LYS A 51 9.27 10.08 -0.96
C LYS A 51 8.94 10.36 -2.42
N VAL A 52 7.88 9.72 -2.87
CA VAL A 52 7.43 9.82 -4.25
C VAL A 52 6.03 10.42 -4.36
N LYS A 53 5.63 10.88 -5.54
CA LYS A 53 4.33 11.50 -5.81
C LYS A 53 3.51 10.69 -6.82
N PHE A 54 2.24 10.53 -6.48
CA PHE A 54 1.23 10.00 -7.37
C PHE A 54 0.08 11.00 -7.56
N ARG A 55 -0.53 10.98 -8.74
CA ARG A 55 -1.86 11.54 -8.98
C ARG A 55 -2.87 10.40 -8.95
N CYS A 56 -3.98 10.56 -8.24
CA CYS A 56 -5.03 9.54 -8.14
C CYS A 56 -6.36 10.15 -8.60
N VAL A 57 -7.06 9.48 -9.52
CA VAL A 57 -8.39 9.89 -9.98
C VAL A 57 -9.34 8.69 -9.89
N ARG A 58 -10.53 8.92 -9.32
CA ARG A 58 -11.60 7.92 -9.24
C ARG A 58 -12.28 7.77 -10.62
N GLN A 59 -12.50 6.54 -11.05
CA GLN A 59 -13.23 6.19 -12.26
C GLN A 59 -14.71 5.88 -11.94
N GLU A 60 -15.54 5.83 -12.98
CA GLU A 60 -16.99 5.60 -12.88
C GLU A 60 -17.34 4.27 -12.20
N ASP A 61 -16.50 3.24 -12.41
CA ASP A 61 -16.63 1.91 -11.82
C ASP A 61 -16.18 1.82 -10.35
N GLY A 62 -15.78 2.94 -9.74
CA GLY A 62 -15.28 3.00 -8.37
C GLY A 62 -13.82 2.56 -8.19
N GLN A 63 -13.12 2.25 -9.28
CA GLN A 63 -11.67 2.04 -9.28
C GLN A 63 -10.93 3.38 -9.29
N PHE A 64 -9.61 3.32 -9.11
CA PHE A 64 -8.74 4.49 -9.20
C PHE A 64 -7.69 4.27 -10.27
N ARG A 65 -7.50 5.29 -11.12
CA ARG A 65 -6.29 5.39 -11.94
C ARG A 65 -5.26 6.20 -11.19
N ILE A 66 -4.06 5.66 -11.10
CA ILE A 66 -2.95 6.24 -10.36
C ILE A 66 -1.80 6.47 -11.34
N TRP A 67 -1.28 7.69 -11.40
CA TRP A 67 -0.12 8.05 -12.21
C TRP A 67 1.09 8.34 -11.33
N ARG A 68 2.26 7.87 -11.73
CA ARG A 68 3.54 8.30 -11.16
C ARG A 68 3.92 9.66 -11.75
N VAL A 69 4.05 10.68 -10.90
CA VAL A 69 4.29 12.06 -11.38
C VAL A 69 5.62 12.66 -10.93
N ALA A 70 6.24 12.12 -9.88
CA ALA A 70 7.61 12.45 -9.44
C ALA A 70 8.14 11.39 -8.49
#